data_AF-A0AAW2PGI4-F1
#
_entry.id   AF-A0AAW2PGI4-F1
#
_cell.length_a   1.000
_cell.length_b   1.000
_cell.length_c   1.000
_cell.angle_alpha   90.00
_cell.angle_beta   90.00
_cell.angle_gamma   90.00
#
_symmetry.space_group_name_H-M   'P 1'
#
loop_
_entity.id
_entity.type
_entity.pdbx_description
1 polymer ?
#
loop_
_entity_poly.entity_id
_entity_poly.type
_entity_poly.pdbx_seq_one_letter_code
_entity_poly.pdbx_strand_id
1 'polypeptide(L)'
;MDIRLVKKVVSGSGTEGSAIALKVRVSDPKPFGGKRCAKELENFFGDMETYFQAVKVPDGEKVSITSMYLTGDAKLWWRSRLSDDARANWERIEMWKVLKKELEDEFLPCNTRWVARESL
;
A
#
# COMPACT_ATOMS: atom_id res chain seq x y z
N MET A 1 -32.72 -15.23 -43.06
CA MET A 1 -33.35 -16.18 -42.13
C MET A 1 -33.92 -15.37 -40.98
N ASP A 2 -35.20 -15.57 -40.70
CA ASP A 2 -36.09 -14.72 -39.91
C ASP A 2 -36.41 -15.43 -38.59
N ILE A 3 -36.09 -14.86 -37.41
CA ILE A 3 -36.70 -15.26 -36.13
C ILE A 3 -36.71 -14.10 -35.10
N ARG A 4 -37.82 -13.35 -35.09
CA ARG A 4 -38.77 -13.13 -33.97
C ARG A 4 -38.25 -12.89 -32.53
N LEU A 5 -38.64 -11.71 -32.02
CA LEU A 5 -38.99 -11.26 -30.66
C LEU A 5 -39.20 -12.32 -29.55
N VAL A 6 -38.64 -12.10 -28.35
CA VAL A 6 -39.30 -12.38 -27.05
C VAL A 6 -38.90 -11.35 -25.98
N LYS A 7 -39.89 -10.58 -25.50
CA LYS A 7 -39.90 -9.94 -24.17
C LYS A 7 -40.24 -11.01 -23.13
N LYS A 8 -39.58 -11.01 -21.97
CA LYS A 8 -40.15 -11.61 -20.76
C LYS A 8 -39.81 -10.77 -19.52
N VAL A 9 -40.87 -10.23 -18.93
CA VAL A 9 -40.94 -9.70 -17.56
C VAL A 9 -40.93 -10.89 -16.60
N VAL A 10 -40.21 -10.76 -15.49
CA VAL A 10 -40.67 -11.33 -14.22
C VAL A 10 -40.37 -10.35 -13.10
N SER A 11 -41.44 -9.84 -12.50
CA SER A 11 -41.40 -9.14 -11.23
C SER A 11 -41.26 -10.21 -10.15
N GLY A 12 -40.15 -10.19 -9.43
CA GLY A 12 -39.94 -11.01 -8.23
C GLY A 12 -39.86 -10.09 -7.04
N SER A 13 -41.00 -9.77 -6.42
CA SER A 13 -41.05 -9.33 -5.03
C SER A 13 -40.81 -10.56 -4.16
N GLY A 14 -39.60 -10.66 -3.60
CA GLY A 14 -39.17 -11.75 -2.73
C GLY A 14 -38.42 -11.16 -1.55
N THR A 15 -39.06 -11.32 -0.41
CA THR A 15 -38.73 -10.81 0.92
C THR A 15 -37.37 -11.33 1.44
N GLU A 16 -36.86 -10.63 2.47
CA GLU A 16 -36.02 -11.16 3.56
C GLU A 16 -34.50 -11.07 3.39
N GLY A 17 -33.92 -10.34 4.34
CA GLY A 17 -32.52 -10.54 4.73
C GLY A 17 -31.53 -9.99 3.73
N SER A 18 -31.67 -8.72 3.34
CA SER A 18 -30.47 -7.97 2.94
C SER A 18 -29.66 -7.80 4.21
N ALA A 19 -28.88 -8.84 4.54
CA ALA A 19 -27.59 -8.68 5.17
C ALA A 19 -27.05 -7.37 4.64
N ILE A 20 -26.92 -6.41 5.54
CA ILE A 20 -26.09 -5.23 5.40
C ILE A 20 -24.72 -5.76 5.03
N ALA A 21 -24.57 -6.08 3.75
CA ALA A 21 -23.33 -6.33 3.11
C ALA A 21 -22.60 -5.05 3.40
N LEU A 22 -21.68 -5.16 4.35
CA LEU A 22 -20.65 -4.20 4.69
C LEU A 22 -19.84 -3.99 3.41
N LYS A 23 -20.47 -3.33 2.42
CA LYS A 23 -19.86 -2.48 1.41
C LYS A 23 -19.38 -1.25 2.15
N VAL A 24 -18.56 -1.45 3.18
CA VAL A 24 -17.51 -0.50 3.48
C VAL A 24 -16.65 -0.55 2.23
N ARG A 25 -16.95 0.35 1.30
CA ARG A 25 -16.09 0.61 0.15
C ARG A 25 -14.75 0.95 0.78
N VAL A 26 -13.80 0.02 0.71
CA VAL A 26 -12.47 0.26 1.23
C VAL A 26 -12.00 1.56 0.61
N SER A 27 -11.72 2.56 1.45
CA SER A 27 -11.21 3.82 0.96
C SER A 27 -9.78 3.58 0.54
N ASP A 28 -9.41 4.07 -0.65
CA ASP A 28 -8.05 3.93 -1.14
C ASP A 28 -7.07 4.62 -0.18
N PRO A 29 -5.95 3.97 0.19
CA PRO A 29 -4.92 4.57 1.02
C PRO A 29 -4.44 5.89 0.46
N LYS A 30 -4.14 6.83 1.36
CA LYS A 30 -3.53 8.09 0.94
C LYS A 30 -2.11 7.82 0.41
N PRO A 31 -1.72 8.37 -0.75
CA PRO A 31 -0.34 8.24 -1.23
C PRO A 31 0.66 8.92 -0.29
N PHE A 32 1.83 8.32 -0.12
CA PHE A 32 2.93 8.88 0.66
C PHE A 32 3.93 9.57 -0.26
N GLY A 33 4.17 10.86 -0.01
CA GLY A 33 5.03 11.70 -0.85
C GLY A 33 6.51 11.69 -0.46
N GLY A 34 6.90 11.03 0.64
CA GLY A 34 8.27 11.08 1.16
C GLY A 34 8.55 12.25 2.10
N LYS A 35 7.52 12.85 2.70
CA LYS A 35 7.75 13.89 3.71
C LYS A 35 8.45 13.28 4.93
N ARG A 36 9.54 13.90 5.39
CA ARG A 36 10.27 13.47 6.59
C ARG A 36 9.52 13.83 7.88
N CYS A 37 8.37 13.19 8.09
CA CYS A 37 7.46 13.46 9.20
C CYS A 37 6.91 12.14 9.73
N ALA A 38 7.25 11.79 10.97
CA ALA A 38 6.80 10.57 11.62
C ALA A 38 5.28 10.39 11.52
N LYS A 39 4.53 11.45 11.82
CA LYS A 39 3.06 11.44 11.76
C LYS A 39 2.51 11.06 10.38
N GLU A 40 3.07 11.60 9.29
CA GLU A 40 2.57 11.26 7.95
C GLU A 40 2.95 9.84 7.55
N LEU A 41 4.12 9.37 7.98
CA LEU A 41 4.57 8.00 7.73
C LEU A 41 3.74 6.97 8.52
N GLU A 42 3.48 7.22 9.80
CA GLU A 42 2.65 6.36 10.66
C GLU A 42 1.22 6.29 10.15
N ASN A 43 0.64 7.44 9.76
CA ASN A 43 -0.68 7.46 9.14
C ASN A 43 -0.72 6.61 7.87
N PHE A 44 0.30 6.72 7.02
CA PHE A 44 0.41 5.91 5.80
C PHE A 44 0.46 4.40 6.10
N PHE A 45 1.23 3.97 7.10
CA PHE A 45 1.27 2.56 7.50
C PHE A 45 -0.08 2.07 8.04
N GLY A 46 -0.78 2.89 8.84
CA GLY A 46 -2.11 2.58 9.34
C GLY A 46 -3.14 2.43 8.21
N ASP A 47 -3.13 3.36 7.25
CA ASP A 47 -4.01 3.32 6.08
C ASP A 47 -3.75 2.06 5.23
N MET A 48 -2.48 1.72 5.00
CA MET A 48 -2.09 0.50 4.28
C MET A 48 -2.52 -0.78 4.99
N GLU A 49 -2.30 -0.85 6.30
CA GLU A 49 -2.63 -2.04 7.08
C GLU A 49 -4.14 -2.28 7.12
N THR A 50 -4.91 -1.20 7.27
CA THR A 50 -6.38 -1.23 7.16
C THR A 50 -6.83 -1.71 5.78
N TYR A 51 -6.20 -1.19 4.72
CA TYR A 51 -6.48 -1.62 3.35
C TYR A 51 -6.16 -3.10 3.13
N PHE A 52 -5.00 -3.58 3.58
CA PHE A 52 -4.63 -4.99 3.47
C PHE A 52 -5.61 -5.90 4.20
N GLN A 53 -6.08 -5.51 5.38
CA GLN A 53 -7.08 -6.25 6.13
C GLN A 53 -8.43 -6.27 5.42
N ALA A 54 -8.86 -5.13 4.88
CA ALA A 54 -10.15 -5.00 4.23
C ALA A 54 -10.22 -5.74 2.88
N VAL A 55 -9.13 -5.75 2.11
CA VAL A 55 -9.04 -6.41 0.80
C VAL A 55 -8.44 -7.83 0.88
N LYS A 56 -8.00 -8.28 2.07
CA LYS A 56 -7.36 -9.58 2.32
C LYS A 56 -6.13 -9.81 1.42
N VAL A 57 -5.25 -8.80 1.38
CA VAL A 57 -4.02 -8.84 0.56
C VAL A 57 -3.04 -9.88 1.13
N PRO A 58 -2.52 -10.82 0.32
CA PRO A 58 -1.52 -11.78 0.76
C PRO A 58 -0.17 -11.09 1.03
N ASP A 59 0.62 -11.62 1.96
CA ASP A 59 1.88 -10.98 2.39
C ASP A 59 2.87 -10.73 1.24
N GLY A 60 2.94 -11.64 0.27
CA GLY A 60 3.82 -11.50 -0.90
C GLY A 60 3.45 -10.35 -1.85
N GLU A 61 2.24 -9.79 -1.74
CA GLU A 61 1.78 -8.68 -2.59
C GLU A 61 1.81 -7.34 -1.87
N LYS A 62 1.92 -7.32 -0.53
CA LYS A 62 1.86 -6.09 0.28
C LYS A 62 2.91 -5.06 -0.12
N VAL A 63 4.15 -5.49 -0.38
CA VAL A 63 5.23 -4.60 -0.81
C VAL A 63 4.94 -4.02 -2.20
N SER A 64 4.54 -4.88 -3.15
CA SER A 64 4.20 -4.47 -4.51
C SER A 64 3.07 -3.43 -4.50
N ILE A 65 1.99 -3.70 -3.76
CA ILE A 65 0.86 -2.78 -3.61
C ILE A 65 1.30 -1.47 -2.95
N THR A 66 2.02 -1.51 -1.82
CA THR A 66 2.49 -0.28 -1.14
C THR A 66 3.30 0.59 -2.09
N SER A 67 4.16 -0.02 -2.91
CA SER A 67 5.01 0.72 -3.86
C SER A 67 4.19 1.54 -4.87
N MET A 68 2.96 1.13 -5.19
CA MET A 68 2.07 1.87 -6.07
C MET A 68 1.56 3.17 -5.45
N TYR A 69 1.50 3.24 -4.12
CA TYR A 69 1.06 4.41 -3.36
C TYR A 69 2.23 5.29 -2.89
N LEU A 70 3.47 4.93 -3.21
CA LEU A 70 4.61 5.82 -3.07
C LEU A 70 4.61 6.85 -4.20
N THR A 71 4.79 8.11 -3.84
CA THR A 71 4.82 9.26 -4.75
C THR A 71 5.96 10.20 -4.36
N GLY A 72 6.26 11.19 -5.21
CA GLY A 72 7.31 12.18 -4.91
C GLY A 72 8.66 11.54 -4.58
N ASP A 73 9.25 12.01 -3.47
CA ASP A 73 10.58 11.59 -3.01
C ASP A 73 10.59 10.11 -2.56
N ALA A 74 9.49 9.62 -1.98
CA ALA A 74 9.37 8.21 -1.63
C ALA A 74 9.42 7.29 -2.85
N LYS A 75 8.85 7.71 -3.98
CA LYS A 75 8.91 6.94 -5.22
C LYS A 75 10.32 6.95 -5.84
N LEU A 76 11.04 8.06 -5.71
CA LEU A 76 12.42 8.16 -6.17
C LEU A 76 13.33 7.25 -5.33
N TRP A 77 13.19 7.29 -4.01
CA TRP A 77 13.89 6.41 -3.08
C TRP A 77 13.64 4.93 -3.42
N TRP A 78 12.37 4.53 -3.62
CA TRP A 78 12.02 3.15 -3.98
C TRP A 78 12.73 2.67 -5.26
N ARG A 79 12.83 3.53 -6.28
CA ARG A 79 13.55 3.22 -7.53
C ARG A 79 15.06 3.07 -7.33
N SER A 80 15.66 3.90 -6.47
CA SER A 80 17.06 3.75 -6.09
C SER A 80 17.27 2.42 -5.38
N ARG A 81 16.41 2.10 -4.40
CA ARG A 81 16.50 0.88 -3.60
C ARG A 81 16.39 -0.39 -4.45
N LEU A 82 15.51 -0.41 -5.46
CA LEU A 82 15.44 -1.50 -6.44
C LEU A 82 16.70 -1.64 -7.30
N SER A 83 17.35 -0.52 -7.60
CA SER A 83 18.61 -0.51 -8.37
C SER A 83 19.79 -1.02 -7.53
N ASP A 84 19.80 -0.71 -6.23
CA ASP A 84 20.82 -1.16 -5.28
C ASP A 84 20.65 -2.62 -4.88
N ASP A 85 19.40 -3.11 -4.78
CA ASP A 85 19.08 -4.55 -4.63
C ASP A 85 19.63 -5.36 -5.81
N ALA A 86 19.49 -4.85 -7.04
CA ALA A 86 20.02 -5.48 -8.24
C ALA A 86 21.57 -5.53 -8.26
N ARG A 87 22.24 -4.72 -7.44
CA ARG A 87 23.72 -4.71 -7.29
C ARG A 87 24.23 -5.76 -6.28
N ALA A 88 23.37 -6.68 -5.85
CA ALA A 88 23.68 -7.91 -5.09
C ALA A 88 24.19 -7.71 -3.65
N ASN A 89 24.17 -6.48 -3.12
CA ASN A 89 24.75 -6.18 -1.80
C ASN A 89 23.72 -5.78 -0.74
N TRP A 90 22.43 -5.78 -1.07
CA TRP A 90 21.36 -5.41 -0.15
C TRP A 90 20.30 -6.51 -0.05
N GLU A 91 19.64 -6.56 1.11
CA GLU A 91 18.52 -7.47 1.36
C GLU A 91 17.28 -7.03 0.58
N ARG A 92 16.63 -8.00 -0.07
CA ARG A 92 15.44 -7.76 -0.89
C ARG A 92 14.25 -7.42 -0.01
N ILE A 93 13.58 -6.32 -0.35
CA ILE A 93 12.38 -5.88 0.36
C ILE A 93 11.19 -6.72 -0.14
N GLU A 94 11.08 -7.97 0.32
CA GLU A 94 9.95 -8.84 -0.01
C GLU A 94 8.88 -8.84 1.10
N MET A 95 9.28 -8.47 2.32
CA MET A 95 8.41 -8.50 3.48
C MET A 95 7.95 -7.09 3.87
N TRP A 96 6.67 -6.96 4.17
CA TRP A 96 6.07 -5.71 4.68
C TRP A 96 6.84 -5.12 5.88
N LYS A 97 7.33 -5.99 6.79
CA LYS A 97 8.13 -5.59 7.95
C LYS A 97 9.46 -4.92 7.56
N VAL A 98 10.13 -5.44 6.52
CA VAL A 98 11.39 -4.89 6.01
C VAL A 98 11.12 -3.53 5.35
N LEU A 99 10.03 -3.43 4.57
CA LEU A 99 9.62 -2.17 3.95
C LEU A 99 9.32 -1.07 4.98
N LYS A 100 8.58 -1.39 6.06
CA LYS A 100 8.30 -0.42 7.13
C LYS A 100 9.59 0.13 7.72
N LYS A 101 10.53 -0.75 8.09
CA LYS A 101 11.81 -0.36 8.70
C LYS A 101 12.64 0.54 7.77
N GLU A 102 12.75 0.18 6.50
CA GLU A 102 13.52 0.95 5.50
C GLU A 102 12.89 2.33 5.25
N LEU A 103 11.56 2.41 5.18
CA LEU A 103 10.85 3.68 5.07
C LEU A 103 11.01 4.53 6.35
N GLU A 104 11.02 3.90 7.52
CA GLU A 104 11.31 4.57 8.79
C GLU A 104 12.74 5.11 8.82
N ASP A 105 13.74 4.32 8.41
CA ASP A 105 15.15 4.73 8.41
C ASP A 105 15.42 5.90 7.44
N GLU A 106 14.73 5.95 6.30
CA GLU A 106 14.87 7.02 5.30
C GLU A 106 14.06 8.29 5.64
N PHE A 107 12.81 8.13 6.09
CA PHE A 107 11.85 9.23 6.21
C PHE A 107 11.59 9.67 7.64
N LEU A 108 12.02 8.93 8.66
CA LEU A 108 12.14 9.52 9.98
C LEU A 108 13.42 10.34 10.03
N PRO A 109 13.42 11.49 10.75
CA PRO A 109 14.66 12.13 11.12
C PRO A 109 15.39 11.17 12.06
N CYS A 110 16.17 10.25 11.48
CA CYS A 110 17.07 9.43 12.25
C CYS A 110 18.04 10.41 12.92
N ASN A 111 17.96 10.51 14.25
CA ASN A 111 18.99 11.13 15.09
C ASN A 111 20.33 10.70 14.51
N THR A 112 20.99 11.59 13.78
CA THR A 112 22.23 11.31 13.06
C THR A 112 23.34 11.07 14.07
N ARG A 113 23.40 9.85 14.60
CA ARG A 113 24.53 9.33 15.36
C ARG A 113 25.77 9.14 14.46
N TRP A 114 25.65 9.47 13.18
CA TRP A 114 26.71 9.46 12.18
C TRP A 114 27.48 10.78 12.03
N VAL A 115 27.09 11.89 12.66
CA VAL A 115 27.91 13.13 12.64
C VAL A 115 29.08 13.07 13.64
N ALA A 116 29.10 12.10 14.57
CA ALA A 116 30.16 12.02 15.59
C ALA A 116 31.40 11.19 15.18
N ARG A 117 31.48 10.66 13.96
CA ARG A 117 32.65 9.88 13.48
C ARG A 117 33.53 10.60 12.46
N GLU A 118 33.14 11.79 12.02
CA GLU A 118 33.93 12.63 11.10
C GLU A 118 34.37 13.94 11.78
N SER A 119 34.67 13.86 13.07
CA SER A 119 35.26 14.97 13.85
C SER A 119 36.33 14.46 14.84
N LEU A 120 37.14 13.51 14.42
CA LEU A 120 38.39 13.14 15.08
C LEU A 120 39.50 13.01 14.04
#